data_AF-A0A924VVE1-F1
#
_entry.id   AF-A0A924VVE1-F1
#
_cell.length_a   1.000
_cell.length_b   1.000
_cell.length_c   1.000
_cell.angle_alpha   90.00
_cell.angle_beta   90.00
_cell.angle_gamma   90.00
#
_symmetry.space_group_name_H-M   'P 1'
#
loop_
_entity.id
_entity.type
_entity.pdbx_description
1 polymer ?
#
loop_
_entity_poly.entity_id
_entity_poly.type
_entity_poly.pdbx_seq_one_letter_code
_entity_poly.pdbx_strand_id
1 'polypeptide(L)'
;MAIMYWWLIPIIVVAFALTAWIYVKQSRKSKAVTRSVPIAHSGRLTQLSSYRRLYVQYRRIVLAIIVILGIGLVATTILVARPVSENLVSPQQKNRDIMLCLDVSGSMYGVDKDIFATFRSLVDNFQGQRIGLTVFNSSAVTIVPLTDDYDLLRSYLDKGQIGFNYITKNQYSSDYTSDGYKDFRTMVDGTSANSDAGASLVGD
;
A
#
# COMPACT_ATOMS: atom_id res chain seq x y z
N MET A 1 -10.86 -8.63 -7.58
CA MET A 1 -11.06 -9.50 -6.41
C MET A 1 -10.24 -10.77 -6.61
N ALA A 2 -9.05 -10.85 -6.00
CA ALA A 2 -8.23 -12.04 -6.06
C ALA A 2 -8.68 -13.00 -4.96
N ILE A 3 -9.12 -14.20 -5.35
CA ILE A 3 -9.45 -15.27 -4.40
C ILE A 3 -8.17 -16.04 -4.10
N MET A 4 -7.54 -15.73 -2.96
CA MET A 4 -6.25 -16.32 -2.54
C MET A 4 -6.32 -17.85 -2.36
N TYR A 5 -7.52 -18.42 -2.20
CA TYR A 5 -7.72 -19.86 -1.99
C TYR A 5 -8.75 -20.46 -2.95
N TRP A 6 -8.56 -20.28 -4.26
CA TRP A 6 -9.45 -20.86 -5.29
C TRP A 6 -9.59 -22.39 -5.17
N TRP A 7 -8.59 -23.08 -4.61
CA TRP A 7 -8.60 -24.52 -4.35
C TRP A 7 -9.58 -24.98 -3.26
N LEU A 8 -10.19 -24.08 -2.48
CA LEU A 8 -11.23 -24.46 -1.50
C LEU A 8 -12.58 -24.79 -2.17
N ILE A 9 -12.87 -24.23 -3.35
CA ILE A 9 -14.13 -24.50 -4.08
C ILE A 9 -14.29 -26.00 -4.41
N PRO A 10 -13.32 -26.70 -5.02
CA PRO A 10 -13.46 -28.12 -5.30
C PRO A 10 -13.59 -28.97 -4.02
N ILE A 11 -12.94 -28.59 -2.91
CA ILE A 11 -13.07 -29.31 -1.63
C ILE A 11 -14.50 -29.24 -1.10
N ILE A 12 -15.15 -28.08 -1.20
CA ILE A 12 -16.56 -27.90 -0.80
C ILE A 12 -17.48 -28.74 -1.68
N VAL A 13 -17.24 -28.75 -3.00
CA VAL A 13 -18.04 -29.57 -3.94
C VAL A 13 -17.91 -31.06 -3.62
N VAL A 14 -16.70 -31.53 -3.30
CA VAL A 14 -16.46 -32.92 -2.90
C VAL A 14 -17.13 -33.25 -1.57
N ALA A 15 -17.08 -32.36 -0.59
CA ALA A 15 -17.77 -32.54 0.70
C ALA A 15 -19.30 -32.59 0.54
N PHE A 16 -19.87 -31.73 -0.32
CA PHE A 16 -21.30 -31.76 -0.65
C PHE A 16 -21.70 -33.03 -1.40
N ALA A 17 -20.88 -33.47 -2.36
CA ALA A 17 -21.12 -34.73 -3.08
C ALA A 17 -21.06 -35.94 -2.14
N LEU A 18 -20.12 -35.97 -1.20
CA LEU A 18 -19.98 -37.04 -0.21
C LEU A 18 -21.16 -37.09 0.76
N THR A 19 -21.61 -35.95 1.26
CA THR A 19 -22.78 -35.88 2.16
C THR A 19 -24.06 -36.29 1.44
N ALA A 20 -24.27 -35.83 0.20
CA ALA A 20 -25.38 -36.27 -0.65
C ALA A 20 -25.32 -37.78 -0.95
N TRP A 21 -24.13 -38.31 -1.27
CA TRP A 21 -23.92 -39.74 -1.50
C TRP A 21 -24.20 -40.58 -0.26
N ILE A 22 -23.73 -40.16 0.92
CA ILE A 22 -24.00 -40.83 2.20
C ILE A 22 -25.50 -40.80 2.50
N TYR A 23 -26.18 -39.67 2.29
CA TYR A 23 -27.63 -39.54 2.51
C TYR A 23 -28.44 -40.45 1.57
N VAL A 24 -28.08 -40.50 0.29
CA VAL A 24 -28.68 -41.42 -0.69
C VAL A 24 -28.37 -42.87 -0.31
N LYS A 25 -27.15 -43.19 0.12
CA LYS A 25 -26.77 -44.54 0.52
C LYS A 25 -27.46 -44.96 1.82
N GLN A 26 -27.65 -44.07 2.80
CA GLN A 26 -28.41 -44.36 4.02
C GLN A 26 -29.90 -44.53 3.73
N SER A 27 -30.49 -43.70 2.85
CA SER A 27 -31.90 -43.88 2.45
C SER A 27 -32.10 -45.15 1.61
N ARG A 28 -31.11 -45.55 0.80
CA ARG A 28 -31.08 -46.85 0.10
C ARG A 28 -30.81 -48.01 1.06
N LYS A 29 -29.99 -47.84 2.10
CA LYS A 29 -29.78 -48.84 3.16
C LYS A 29 -31.00 -48.98 4.08
N SER A 30 -31.82 -47.94 4.29
CA SER A 30 -33.16 -48.13 4.88
C SER A 30 -34.09 -49.01 4.02
N LYS A 31 -33.76 -49.24 2.74
CA LYS A 31 -34.40 -50.26 1.89
C LYS A 31 -33.58 -51.57 1.77
N ALA A 32 -32.33 -51.60 2.25
CA ALA A 32 -31.38 -52.70 2.06
C ALA A 32 -30.72 -53.19 3.38
N VAL A 33 -31.31 -52.92 4.55
CA VAL A 33 -30.99 -53.64 5.79
C VAL A 33 -31.83 -54.91 5.81
N THR A 34 -31.34 -55.90 5.08
CA THR A 34 -31.63 -57.31 5.31
C THR A 34 -30.31 -57.97 5.71
N ARG A 35 -29.82 -57.63 6.90
CA ARG A 35 -28.93 -58.51 7.67
C ARG A 35 -29.09 -58.20 9.15
N SER A 36 -30.32 -58.41 9.60
CA SER A 36 -30.71 -58.54 10.99
C SER A 36 -30.07 -59.81 11.56
N VAL A 37 -29.48 -59.72 12.75
CA VAL A 37 -29.42 -60.86 13.66
C VAL A 37 -30.85 -61.42 13.72
N PRO A 38 -31.10 -62.69 13.39
CA PRO A 38 -32.46 -63.20 13.19
C PRO A 38 -33.14 -63.33 14.56
N ILE A 39 -33.66 -62.23 15.05
CA ILE A 39 -34.62 -62.21 16.14
C ILE A 39 -35.97 -62.48 15.48
N ALA A 40 -36.54 -63.64 15.75
CA ALA A 40 -37.87 -63.99 15.28
C ALA A 40 -38.87 -62.89 15.68
N HIS A 41 -39.75 -62.49 14.76
CA HIS A 41 -40.83 -61.50 14.98
C HIS A 41 -40.48 -60.00 15.11
N SER A 42 -39.35 -59.53 14.55
CA SER A 42 -39.03 -58.08 14.49
C SER A 42 -40.00 -57.21 13.65
N GLY A 43 -40.77 -57.81 12.75
CA GLY A 43 -41.81 -57.12 11.97
C GLY A 43 -42.97 -56.59 12.80
N ARG A 44 -43.26 -57.18 13.98
CA ARG A 44 -44.35 -56.74 14.84
C ARG A 44 -43.98 -55.53 15.70
N LEU A 45 -42.70 -55.36 16.02
CA LEU A 45 -42.18 -54.23 16.80
C LEU A 45 -42.04 -52.94 15.97
N THR A 46 -41.76 -53.07 14.67
CA THR A 46 -41.64 -51.92 13.74
C THR A 46 -42.99 -51.40 13.22
N GLN A 47 -44.07 -52.17 13.41
CA GLN A 47 -45.45 -51.76 13.10
C GLN A 47 -46.15 -51.00 14.23
N LEU A 48 -45.56 -50.90 15.43
CA LEU A 48 -46.10 -50.02 16.48
C LEU A 48 -45.97 -48.55 16.06
N SER A 49 -47.09 -47.82 16.11
CA SER A 49 -47.18 -46.39 15.78
C SER A 49 -46.19 -45.54 16.58
N SER A 50 -45.85 -45.94 17.80
CA SER A 50 -44.86 -45.31 18.68
C SER A 50 -43.44 -45.40 18.11
N TYR A 51 -43.00 -46.56 17.62
CA TYR A 51 -41.65 -46.74 17.07
C TYR A 51 -41.45 -45.94 15.77
N ARG A 52 -42.49 -45.87 14.93
CA ARG A 52 -42.47 -45.05 13.70
C ARG A 52 -42.35 -43.55 14.01
N ARG A 53 -43.00 -43.06 15.07
CA ARG A 53 -42.87 -41.66 15.53
C ARG A 53 -41.47 -41.37 16.04
N LEU A 54 -40.89 -42.24 16.88
CA LEU A 54 -39.52 -42.08 17.36
C LEU A 54 -38.50 -42.13 16.21
N TYR A 55 -38.68 -43.03 15.24
CA TYR A 55 -37.78 -43.12 14.08
C TYR A 55 -37.83 -41.87 13.19
N VAL A 56 -39.02 -41.30 12.98
CA VAL A 56 -39.16 -40.03 12.24
C VAL A 56 -38.57 -38.86 13.02
N GLN A 57 -38.77 -38.80 14.34
CA GLN A 57 -38.15 -37.78 15.20
C GLN A 57 -36.62 -37.89 15.19
N TYR A 58 -36.08 -39.10 15.37
CA TYR A 58 -34.65 -39.37 15.29
C TYR A 58 -34.06 -38.92 13.95
N ARG A 59 -34.72 -39.25 12.84
CA ARG A 59 -34.27 -38.84 11.50
C ARG A 59 -34.32 -37.32 11.31
N ARG A 60 -35.31 -36.63 11.87
CA ARG A 60 -35.39 -35.16 11.86
C ARG A 60 -34.27 -34.52 12.67
N ILE A 61 -33.96 -35.07 13.85
CA ILE A 61 -32.86 -34.60 14.70
C ILE A 61 -31.52 -34.79 13.99
N VAL A 62 -31.27 -35.96 13.41
CA VAL A 62 -30.05 -36.24 12.65
C VAL A 62 -29.91 -35.29 11.45
N LEU A 63 -31.01 -35.05 10.71
CA LEU A 63 -31.02 -34.06 9.62
C LEU A 63 -30.72 -32.64 10.12
N ALA A 64 -31.30 -32.23 11.25
CA ALA A 64 -31.06 -30.91 11.83
C ALA A 64 -29.58 -30.74 12.22
N ILE A 65 -28.97 -31.76 12.84
CA ILE A 65 -27.54 -31.75 13.20
C ILE A 65 -26.65 -31.63 11.96
N ILE A 66 -26.97 -32.36 10.89
CA ILE A 66 -26.22 -32.28 9.62
C ILE A 66 -26.31 -30.87 9.01
N VAL A 67 -27.49 -30.27 9.02
CA VAL A 67 -27.69 -28.89 8.50
C VAL A 67 -26.88 -27.88 9.32
N ILE A 68 -26.92 -27.98 10.65
CA ILE A 68 -26.17 -27.07 11.54
C ILE A 68 -24.66 -27.20 11.30
N LEU A 69 -24.14 -28.43 11.20
CA LEU A 69 -22.73 -28.66 10.88
C LEU A 69 -22.36 -28.12 9.49
N GLY A 70 -23.24 -28.27 8.50
CA GLY A 70 -23.04 -27.71 7.17
C GLY A 70 -22.94 -26.18 7.17
N ILE A 71 -23.83 -25.50 7.90
CA ILE A 71 -23.79 -24.03 8.07
C ILE A 71 -22.49 -23.60 8.75
N GLY A 72 -22.09 -24.30 9.82
CA GLY A 72 -20.84 -24.02 10.52
C GLY A 72 -19.61 -24.13 9.60
N LEU A 73 -19.58 -25.14 8.73
CA LEU A 73 -18.49 -25.35 7.78
C LEU A 73 -18.44 -24.26 6.71
N VAL A 74 -19.58 -23.78 6.22
CA VAL A 74 -19.63 -22.63 5.30
C VAL A 74 -19.14 -21.36 5.99
N ALA A 75 -19.59 -21.10 7.22
CA ALA A 75 -19.18 -19.92 7.98
C ALA A 75 -17.67 -19.90 8.27
N THR A 76 -17.09 -21.02 8.70
CA THR A 76 -15.63 -21.10 8.93
C THR A 76 -14.85 -20.91 7.63
N THR A 77 -15.35 -21.42 6.51
CA THR A 77 -14.72 -21.22 5.20
C THR A 77 -14.70 -19.75 4.80
N ILE A 78 -15.81 -19.03 5.02
CA ILE A 78 -15.89 -17.58 4.75
C ILE A 78 -14.92 -16.79 5.64
N LEU A 79 -14.81 -17.16 6.93
CA LEU A 79 -13.84 -16.53 7.84
C LEU A 79 -12.39 -16.79 7.43
N VAL A 80 -12.04 -18.03 7.07
CA VAL A 80 -10.69 -18.39 6.60
C VAL A 80 -10.36 -17.73 5.27
N ALA A 81 -11.35 -17.58 4.39
CA ALA A 81 -11.17 -16.90 3.11
C ALA A 81 -10.77 -15.44 3.24
N ARG A 82 -10.96 -14.82 4.44
CA ARG A 82 -10.53 -13.47 4.82
C ARG A 82 -10.54 -12.56 3.58
N PRO A 83 -11.72 -12.18 3.07
CA PRO A 83 -11.82 -11.41 1.82
C PRO A 83 -11.16 -10.05 2.05
N VAL A 84 -9.87 -9.99 1.74
CA VAL A 84 -9.07 -8.77 1.77
C VAL A 84 -9.26 -8.13 0.41
N SER A 85 -9.95 -6.99 0.41
CA SER A 85 -9.88 -6.07 -0.72
C SER A 85 -8.45 -5.54 -0.79
N GLU A 86 -7.64 -6.11 -1.67
CA GLU A 86 -6.41 -5.45 -2.08
C GLU A 86 -6.80 -4.20 -2.86
N ASN A 87 -6.82 -3.07 -2.16
CA ASN A 87 -6.72 -1.77 -2.81
C ASN A 87 -5.30 -1.71 -3.37
N LEU A 88 -5.12 -2.21 -4.60
CA LEU A 88 -3.98 -1.86 -5.43
C LEU A 88 -4.11 -0.37 -5.73
N VAL A 89 -3.78 0.47 -4.75
CA VAL A 89 -3.33 1.83 -5.02
C VAL A 89 -2.06 1.60 -5.82
N SER A 90 -2.18 1.49 -7.14
CA SER A 90 -1.04 1.59 -8.03
C SER A 90 -0.42 2.94 -7.72
N PRO A 91 0.77 3.00 -7.08
CA PRO A 91 1.52 4.23 -7.11
C PRO A 91 2.06 4.27 -8.53
N GLN A 92 1.26 4.79 -9.45
CA GLN A 92 1.80 5.40 -10.67
C GLN A 92 2.54 6.71 -10.33
N GLN A 93 2.74 7.03 -9.04
CA GLN A 93 3.90 7.80 -8.63
C GLN A 93 5.12 6.90 -8.75
N LYS A 94 5.97 7.20 -9.75
CA LYS A 94 7.37 6.79 -9.71
C LYS A 94 7.98 7.44 -8.46
N ASN A 95 7.89 6.72 -7.34
CA ASN A 95 8.31 7.09 -5.99
C ASN A 95 9.84 7.18 -5.96
N ARG A 96 10.37 8.21 -6.62
CA ARG A 96 11.79 8.51 -6.69
C ARG A 96 12.00 9.81 -5.97
N ASP A 97 12.91 9.76 -5.02
CA ASP A 97 13.36 10.88 -4.24
C ASP A 97 14.66 11.40 -4.89
N ILE A 98 14.68 12.69 -5.23
CA ILE A 98 15.81 13.34 -5.90
C ILE A 98 16.34 14.43 -4.96
N MET A 99 17.59 14.32 -4.55
CA MET A 99 18.25 15.35 -3.73
C MET A 99 19.22 16.15 -4.60
N LEU A 100 18.93 17.44 -4.76
CA LEU A 100 19.79 18.37 -5.49
C LEU A 100 20.72 19.06 -4.49
N CYS A 101 22.02 18.80 -4.62
CA CYS A 101 23.07 19.44 -3.83
C CYS A 101 23.88 20.36 -4.74
N LEU A 102 23.79 21.68 -4.54
CA LEU A 102 24.45 22.67 -5.39
C LEU A 102 25.56 23.39 -4.62
N ASP A 103 26.73 23.48 -5.25
CA ASP A 103 27.78 24.38 -4.79
C ASP A 103 27.34 25.83 -5.09
N VAL A 104 27.59 26.75 -4.18
CA VAL A 104 27.31 28.19 -4.36
C VAL A 104 28.56 29.04 -4.08
N SER A 105 29.73 28.40 -4.11
CA SER A 105 31.04 29.04 -3.98
C SER A 105 31.33 29.95 -5.17
N GLY A 106 32.19 30.95 -4.92
CA GLY A 106 32.54 31.97 -5.91
C GLY A 106 33.11 31.44 -7.23
N SER A 107 33.73 30.26 -7.19
CA SER A 107 34.30 29.58 -8.35
C SER A 107 33.26 28.95 -9.27
N MET A 108 32.07 28.63 -8.79
CA MET A 108 31.06 27.88 -9.56
C MET A 108 29.93 28.76 -10.12
N TYR A 109 29.91 30.07 -9.84
CA TYR A 109 28.88 31.01 -10.30
C TYR A 109 28.57 30.99 -11.81
N GLY A 110 29.55 30.67 -12.67
CA GLY A 110 29.31 30.52 -14.11
C GLY A 110 28.67 29.20 -14.51
N VAL A 111 29.01 28.11 -13.83
CA VAL A 111 28.56 26.74 -14.16
C VAL A 111 27.19 26.44 -13.55
N ASP A 112 26.95 26.88 -12.31
CA ASP A 112 25.71 26.57 -11.60
C ASP A 112 24.49 27.26 -12.21
N LYS A 113 24.67 28.39 -12.89
CA LYS A 113 23.59 29.06 -13.62
C LYS A 113 22.90 28.12 -14.62
N ASP A 114 23.69 27.38 -15.37
CA ASP A 114 23.18 26.45 -16.38
C ASP A 114 22.53 25.23 -15.71
N ILE A 115 23.00 24.85 -14.53
CA ILE A 115 22.40 23.78 -13.71
C ILE A 115 21.04 24.21 -13.18
N PHE A 116 20.88 25.42 -12.63
CA PHE A 116 19.59 25.95 -12.18
C PHE A 116 18.58 26.03 -13.33
N ALA A 117 19.00 26.52 -14.50
CA ALA A 117 18.15 26.58 -15.68
C ALA A 117 17.74 25.18 -16.18
N THR A 118 18.67 24.24 -16.19
CA THR A 118 18.39 22.85 -16.57
C THR A 118 17.43 22.20 -15.59
N PHE A 119 17.66 22.35 -14.28
CA PHE A 119 16.77 21.81 -13.26
C PHE A 119 15.38 22.43 -13.32
N ARG A 120 15.27 23.73 -13.58
CA ARG A 120 13.98 24.40 -13.81
C ARG A 120 13.19 23.73 -14.93
N SER A 121 13.85 23.40 -16.05
CA SER A 121 13.22 22.70 -17.17
C SER A 121 12.86 21.23 -16.86
N LEU A 122 13.64 20.57 -15.99
CA LEU A 122 13.37 19.20 -15.56
C LEU A 122 12.20 19.14 -14.57
N VAL A 123 12.03 20.16 -13.72
CA VAL A 123 10.93 20.24 -12.76
C VAL A 123 9.56 20.20 -13.44
N ASP A 124 9.43 20.78 -14.63
CA ASP A 124 8.19 20.76 -15.40
C ASP A 124 7.83 19.38 -15.96
N ASN A 125 8.81 18.46 -16.03
CA ASN A 125 8.64 17.10 -16.53
C ASN A 125 8.53 16.05 -15.40
N PHE A 126 8.64 16.46 -14.14
CA PHE A 126 8.51 15.54 -13.02
C PHE A 126 7.04 15.18 -12.77
N GLN A 127 6.81 13.88 -12.59
CA GLN A 127 5.49 13.30 -12.33
C GLN A 127 5.60 12.33 -11.15
N GLY A 128 5.25 12.83 -9.96
CA GLY A 128 5.18 12.04 -8.73
C GLY A 128 6.52 11.76 -8.06
N GLN A 129 7.57 12.53 -8.36
CA GLN A 129 8.84 12.51 -7.62
C GLN A 129 8.80 13.49 -6.44
N ARG A 130 9.52 13.17 -5.35
CA ARG A 130 9.82 14.13 -4.29
C ARG A 130 11.22 14.69 -4.51
N ILE A 131 11.39 15.99 -4.30
CA ILE A 131 12.65 16.68 -4.59
C ILE A 131 13.05 17.52 -3.40
N GLY A 132 14.33 17.47 -3.04
CA GLY A 132 14.95 18.35 -2.06
C GLY A 132 16.04 19.21 -2.69
N LEU A 133 16.29 20.39 -2.13
CA LEU A 133 17.34 21.31 -2.54
C LEU A 133 18.19 21.70 -1.34
N THR A 134 19.47 21.35 -1.39
CA THR A 134 20.51 21.80 -0.46
C THR A 134 21.57 22.56 -1.22
N VAL A 135 21.97 23.70 -0.68
CA VAL A 135 23.08 24.50 -1.21
C VAL A 135 24.24 24.45 -0.22
N PHE A 136 25.48 24.45 -0.72
CA PHE A 136 26.66 24.42 0.13
C PHE A 136 27.76 25.34 -0.37
N ASN A 137 28.48 25.93 0.59
CA ASN A 137 29.76 26.60 0.37
C ASN A 137 30.72 26.12 1.46
N SER A 138 30.87 26.88 2.56
CA SER A 138 31.62 26.43 3.74
C SER A 138 30.80 25.49 4.62
N SER A 139 29.48 25.69 4.66
CA SER A 139 28.49 24.83 5.32
C SER A 139 27.33 24.53 4.39
N ALA A 140 26.64 23.40 4.61
CA ALA A 140 25.47 23.00 3.83
C ALA A 140 24.17 23.47 4.50
N VAL A 141 23.25 24.03 3.72
CA VAL A 141 21.93 24.46 4.19
C VAL A 141 20.85 23.89 3.27
N THR A 142 19.85 23.25 3.86
CA THR A 142 18.67 22.75 3.15
C THR A 142 17.67 23.88 2.94
N ILE A 143 17.45 24.27 1.69
CA ILE A 143 16.51 25.33 1.31
C ILE A 143 15.10 24.77 1.17
N VAL A 144 14.99 23.60 0.53
CA VAL A 144 13.72 22.90 0.35
C VAL A 144 13.90 21.47 0.86
N PRO A 145 13.16 21.06 1.91
CA PRO A 145 13.16 19.68 2.36
C PRO A 145 12.53 18.78 1.29
N LEU A 146 12.76 17.48 1.38
CA LEU A 146 12.24 16.51 0.40
C LEU A 146 10.70 16.56 0.32
N THR A 147 10.18 17.18 -0.74
CA THR A 147 8.76 17.51 -0.91
C THR A 147 8.28 17.24 -2.34
N ASP A 148 6.97 17.06 -2.52
CA ASP A 148 6.30 17.00 -3.82
C ASP A 148 5.69 18.35 -4.25
N ASP A 149 5.89 19.41 -3.45
CA ASP A 149 5.52 20.78 -3.81
C ASP A 149 6.48 21.35 -4.87
N TYR A 150 6.13 21.15 -6.13
CA TYR A 150 6.89 21.66 -7.27
C TYR A 150 6.85 23.19 -7.37
N ASP A 151 5.80 23.86 -6.89
CA ASP A 151 5.67 25.31 -7.00
C ASP A 151 6.63 26.02 -6.02
N LEU A 152 6.80 25.46 -4.83
CA LEU A 152 7.84 25.88 -3.89
C LEU A 152 9.23 25.73 -4.50
N LEU A 153 9.53 24.55 -5.07
CA LEU A 153 10.83 24.29 -5.70
C LEU A 153 11.12 25.25 -6.85
N ARG A 154 10.12 25.51 -7.72
CA ARG A 154 10.23 26.46 -8.83
C ARG A 154 10.58 27.86 -8.34
N SER A 155 9.91 28.35 -7.30
CA SER A 155 10.15 29.67 -6.72
C SER A 155 11.61 29.84 -6.27
N TYR A 156 12.19 28.83 -5.61
CA TYR A 156 13.59 28.89 -5.18
C TYR A 156 14.58 28.74 -6.33
N LEU A 157 14.30 27.89 -7.32
CA LEU A 157 15.14 27.77 -8.52
C LEU A 157 15.15 29.08 -9.33
N ASP A 158 14.01 29.77 -9.45
CA ASP A 158 13.89 31.06 -10.12
C ASP A 158 14.68 32.16 -9.39
N LYS A 159 14.56 32.24 -8.06
CA LYS A 159 15.36 33.15 -7.23
C LYS A 159 16.86 32.89 -7.38
N GLY A 160 17.26 31.62 -7.37
CA GLY A 160 18.63 31.19 -7.67
C GLY A 160 19.09 31.72 -9.03
N GLN A 161 18.36 31.40 -10.10
CA GLN A 161 18.72 31.81 -11.46
C GLN A 161 18.84 33.33 -11.61
N ILE A 162 17.94 34.11 -11.01
CA ILE A 162 17.99 35.58 -11.02
C ILE A 162 19.26 36.08 -10.32
N GLY A 163 19.55 35.55 -9.13
CA GLY A 163 20.75 35.91 -8.34
C GLY A 163 22.05 35.60 -9.06
N PHE A 164 22.21 34.38 -9.58
CA PHE A 164 23.38 33.98 -10.35
C PHE A 164 23.54 34.81 -11.63
N ASN A 165 22.45 35.05 -12.38
CA ASN A 165 22.50 35.91 -13.56
C ASN A 165 22.98 37.32 -13.26
N TYR A 166 22.57 37.87 -12.11
CA TYR A 166 23.00 39.18 -11.67
C TYR A 166 24.49 39.19 -11.33
N ILE A 167 24.98 38.20 -10.57
CA ILE A 167 26.39 38.07 -10.22
C ILE A 167 27.27 37.91 -11.48
N THR A 168 26.86 37.07 -12.43
CA THR A 168 27.63 36.87 -13.68
C THR A 168 27.67 38.13 -14.54
N LYS A 169 26.57 38.89 -14.66
CA LYS A 169 26.52 40.12 -15.48
C LYS A 169 27.24 41.29 -14.83
N ASN A 170 27.18 41.39 -13.50
CA ASN A 170 27.73 42.50 -12.74
C ASN A 170 29.09 42.17 -12.10
N GLN A 171 29.80 41.15 -12.62
CA GLN A 171 31.09 40.69 -12.11
C GLN A 171 32.18 41.80 -12.02
N TYR A 172 31.97 42.95 -12.68
CA TYR A 172 32.83 44.13 -12.64
C TYR A 172 32.16 45.42 -12.10
N SER A 173 30.88 45.37 -11.69
CA SER A 173 30.13 46.54 -11.24
C SER A 173 29.69 46.36 -9.79
N SER A 174 30.19 47.21 -8.89
CA SER A 174 29.90 47.21 -7.45
C SER A 174 28.52 47.81 -7.12
N ASP A 175 27.51 47.49 -7.91
CA ASP A 175 26.13 47.85 -7.60
C ASP A 175 25.38 46.55 -7.34
N TYR A 176 25.05 46.31 -6.07
CA TYR A 176 24.44 45.09 -5.52
C TYR A 176 23.06 45.37 -4.93
N THR A 177 22.36 46.36 -5.48
CA THR A 177 21.12 46.89 -4.91
C THR A 177 19.84 46.24 -5.43
N SER A 178 19.93 45.35 -6.43
CA SER A 178 18.76 44.69 -6.99
C SER A 178 18.10 43.72 -6.01
N ASP A 179 16.77 43.73 -5.95
CA ASP A 179 16.01 42.88 -5.02
C ASP A 179 16.22 41.39 -5.29
N GLY A 180 16.45 40.99 -6.55
CA GLY A 180 16.79 39.61 -6.90
C GLY A 180 18.15 39.13 -6.36
N TYR A 181 19.14 40.02 -6.24
CA TYR A 181 20.41 39.69 -5.61
C TYR A 181 20.27 39.56 -4.08
N LYS A 182 19.46 40.42 -3.45
CA LYS A 182 19.18 40.33 -2.00
C LYS A 182 18.48 39.02 -1.65
N ASP A 183 17.49 38.60 -2.43
CA ASP A 183 16.77 37.35 -2.22
C ASP A 183 17.70 36.13 -2.35
N PHE A 184 18.56 36.13 -3.37
CA PHE A 184 19.56 35.08 -3.55
C PHE A 184 20.58 35.07 -2.41
N ARG A 185 21.07 36.24 -2.01
CA ARG A 185 22.03 36.37 -0.92
C ARG A 185 21.44 35.87 0.39
N THR A 186 20.20 36.24 0.70
CA THR A 186 19.47 35.74 1.88
C THR A 186 19.33 34.22 1.86
N MET A 187 19.12 33.61 0.69
CA MET A 187 19.05 32.15 0.53
C MET A 187 20.39 31.46 0.82
N VAL A 188 21.51 32.08 0.44
CA VAL A 188 22.86 31.48 0.49
C VAL A 188 23.64 31.90 1.73
N ASP A 189 23.26 32.98 2.42
CA ASP A 189 24.02 33.54 3.53
C ASP A 189 24.30 32.52 4.65
N GLY A 190 23.38 31.59 4.92
CA GLY A 190 23.59 30.52 5.91
C GLY A 190 24.68 29.49 5.56
N THR A 191 25.20 29.49 4.33
CA THR A 191 26.26 28.57 3.87
C THR A 191 27.69 29.12 4.03
N SER A 192 27.83 30.41 4.36
CA SER A 192 29.13 31.07 4.46
C SER A 192 29.67 31.04 5.89
N ALA A 193 30.96 30.74 6.08
CA ALA A 193 31.57 30.65 7.41
C ALA A 193 31.60 31.97 8.22
N ASN A 194 31.47 33.11 7.53
CA ASN A 194 31.52 34.46 8.13
C ASN A 194 30.14 35.11 8.30
N SER A 195 29.04 34.37 8.12
CA SER A 195 27.70 34.91 8.40
C SER A 195 27.29 34.58 9.84
N ASP A 196 26.62 35.53 10.51
CA ASP A 196 26.02 35.32 11.84
C ASP A 196 24.96 34.20 11.86
N ALA A 197 24.65 33.62 10.70
CA ALA A 197 23.70 32.54 10.46
C ALA A 197 24.37 31.21 10.04
N GLY A 198 25.69 31.07 10.26
CA GLY A 198 26.40 29.82 9.97
C GLY A 198 25.81 28.64 10.73
N ALA A 199 25.19 27.70 10.01
CA ALA A 199 24.65 26.50 10.60
C ALA A 199 25.80 25.58 11.05
N SER A 200 26.22 25.73 12.31
CA SER A 200 27.02 24.72 13.00
C SER A 200 26.17 23.48 13.22
N LEU A 201 26.52 22.37 12.55
CA LEU A 201 25.91 21.05 12.72
C LEU A 201 26.93 19.97 13.10
N VAL A 202 28.01 20.36 13.78
CA VAL A 202 28.94 19.42 14.42
C VAL A 202 29.02 19.79 15.89
N GLY A 203 28.45 18.91 16.72
CA GLY A 203 27.98 19.18 18.08
C GLY A 203 29.00 19.64 19.12
N ASP A 204 28.43 20.38 20.07
CA ASP A 204 28.83 20.55 21.46
C ASP A 204 27.82 19.79 22.34
#